data_AF-A0A2H5E2S5-F1
#
_entry.id   AF-A0A2H5E2S5-F1
#
_cell.length_a   1.000
_cell.length_b   1.000
_cell.length_c   1.000
_cell.angle_alpha   90.00
_cell.angle_beta   90.00
_cell.angle_gamma   90.00
#
_symmetry.space_group_name_H-M   'P 1'
#
loop_
_entity.id
_entity.type
_entity.pdbx_description
1 polymer ?
#
loop_
_entity_poly.entity_id
_entity_poly.type
_entity_poly.pdbx_seq_one_letter_code
_entity_poly.pdbx_strand_id
1 'polypeptide(L)' 'MESNGDGYTTLHGAAENGCAGNVKLLLGNGADTTIRTSSEKSAADLARQQGYEMIATLLETATISQPERR' A
#
# COMPACT_ATOMS: atom_id res chain seq x y z
N MET A 1 -9.54 -7.96 -21.11
CA MET A 1 -9.50 -7.62 -19.66
C MET A 1 -8.12 -7.06 -19.42
N GLU A 2 -7.94 -5.79 -19.77
CA GLU A 2 -6.62 -5.18 -19.84
C GLU A 2 -6.52 -4.15 -18.74
N SER A 3 -5.47 -4.34 -17.96
CA SER A 3 -4.94 -3.56 -16.86
C SER A 3 -5.35 -2.10 -16.89
N ASN A 4 -6.35 -1.78 -16.07
CA ASN A 4 -6.62 -0.43 -15.60
C ASN A 4 -5.30 0.13 -15.04
N GLY A 5 -4.67 1.04 -15.81
CA GLY A 5 -3.41 1.70 -15.52
C GLY A 5 -3.52 2.69 -14.36
N ASP A 6 -4.14 2.25 -13.26
CA ASP A 6 -4.58 3.12 -12.17
C ASP A 6 -3.49 3.34 -11.13
N GLY A 7 -2.20 3.24 -11.47
CA GLY A 7 -1.12 3.24 -10.47
C GLY A 7 -1.26 2.09 -9.44
N TYR A 8 -2.05 1.06 -9.77
CA TYR A 8 -2.38 -0.04 -8.87
C TYR A 8 -1.16 -0.96 -8.73
N THR A 9 -0.42 -0.76 -7.64
CA THR A 9 0.79 -1.51 -7.32
C THR A 9 0.49 -2.82 -6.61
N THR A 10 1.45 -3.73 -6.60
CA THR A 10 1.41 -5.00 -5.86
C THR A 10 1.09 -4.81 -4.36
N LEU A 11 1.49 -3.67 -3.79
CA LEU A 11 1.20 -3.28 -2.41
C LEU A 11 -0.29 -3.00 -2.18
N HIS A 12 -1.01 -2.45 -3.17
CA HIS A 12 -2.45 -2.19 -3.07
C HIS A 12 -3.23 -3.51 -3.00
N GLY A 13 -2.92 -4.46 -3.87
CA GLY A 13 -3.55 -5.79 -3.82
C GLY A 13 -3.26 -6.54 -2.51
N ALA A 14 -2.07 -6.39 -1.94
CA ALA A 14 -1.74 -6.98 -0.64
C ALA A 14 -2.54 -6.34 0.51
N ALA A 15 -2.75 -5.03 0.46
CA ALA A 15 -3.53 -4.28 1.44
C ALA A 15 -5.03 -4.57 1.34
N GLU A 16 -5.57 -4.64 0.12
CA GLU A 16 -6.97 -4.97 -0.16
C GLU A 16 -7.32 -6.42 0.23
N ASN A 17 -6.38 -7.35 0.06
CA ASN A 17 -6.54 -8.74 0.47
C ASN A 17 -6.28 -8.98 1.97
N GLY A 18 -5.97 -7.94 2.75
CA GLY A 18 -5.71 -8.09 4.19
C GLY A 18 -4.49 -8.96 4.50
N CYS A 19 -3.55 -9.08 3.57
CA CYS A 19 -2.41 -9.98 3.69
C CYS A 19 -1.21 -9.24 4.32
N ALA A 20 -1.20 -9.11 5.65
CA ALA A 20 -0.11 -8.47 6.39
C ALA A 20 1.26 -9.10 6.11
N GLY A 21 1.31 -10.42 5.88
CA GLY A 21 2.53 -11.13 5.49
C GLY A 21 3.08 -10.64 4.15
N ASN A 22 2.21 -10.48 3.15
CA ASN A 22 2.60 -9.92 1.85
C ASN A 22 3.06 -8.47 2.00
N VAL A 23 2.33 -7.65 2.76
CA VAL A 23 2.72 -6.25 3.00
C VAL A 23 4.12 -6.15 3.62
N LYS A 24 4.42 -6.96 4.65
CA LYS A 24 5.77 -7.03 5.24
C LYS A 24 6.82 -7.53 4.25
N LEU A 25 6.50 -8.54 3.45
CA LEU A 25 7.42 -9.07 2.45
C LEU A 25 7.75 -8.02 1.38
N LEU A 26 6.73 -7.30 0.89
CA LEU A 26 6.88 -6.24 -0.10
C LEU A 26 7.68 -5.07 0.48
N LEU A 27 7.40 -4.64 1.70
CA LEU A 27 8.19 -3.65 2.43
C LEU A 27 9.66 -4.10 2.57
N GLY A 28 9.89 -5.36 2.93
CA GLY A 28 11.24 -5.93 3.02
C GLY A 28 11.97 -6.02 1.67
N ASN A 29 11.23 -6.07 0.55
CA ASN A 29 11.78 -6.02 -0.80
C ASN A 29 11.97 -4.58 -1.32
N GLY A 30 11.70 -3.56 -0.51
CA GLY A 30 11.82 -2.16 -0.93
C GLY A 30 10.66 -1.69 -1.80
N ALA A 31 9.45 -2.23 -1.60
CA ALA A 31 8.28 -1.76 -2.32
C ALA A 31 7.99 -0.29 -2.02
N ASP A 32 7.82 0.50 -3.09
CA ASP A 32 7.41 1.89 -3.00
C ASP A 32 5.98 2.02 -2.47
N THR A 33 5.86 2.44 -1.22
CA THR A 33 4.57 2.76 -0.58
C THR A 33 4.09 4.17 -0.89
N THR A 34 4.85 4.92 -1.69
CA THR A 34 4.55 6.28 -2.13
C THR A 34 3.64 6.33 -3.36
N ILE A 35 3.54 5.20 -4.07
CA ILE A 35 2.66 5.04 -5.23
C ILE A 35 1.21 5.12 -4.74
N ARG A 36 0.44 6.00 -5.37
CA ARG A 36 -1.00 6.15 -5.15
C ARG A 36 -1.75 5.66 -6.38
N THR A 37 -2.96 5.16 -6.16
CA THR A 37 -3.83 4.81 -7.28
C THR A 37 -4.39 6.05 -7.98
N SER A 38 -5.05 5.86 -9.13
CA SER A 38 -5.79 6.93 -9.82
C SER A 38 -6.85 7.63 -8.97
N SER A 39 -7.30 6.99 -7.89
CA SER A 39 -8.21 7.61 -6.92
C SER A 39 -7.49 8.41 -5.84
N GLU A 40 -6.19 8.66 -6.01
CA GLU A 40 -5.27 9.26 -5.01
C GLU A 40 -5.21 8.47 -3.69
N LYS A 41 -5.72 7.23 -3.70
CA LYS A 41 -5.73 6.35 -2.53
C LYS A 41 -4.40 5.62 -2.46
N SER A 42 -3.84 5.59 -1.26
CA SER A 42 -2.66 4.79 -0.95
C SER A 42 -3.09 3.39 -0.53
N ALA A 43 -2.18 2.41 -0.54
CA ALA A 43 -2.47 1.07 -0.05
C ALA A 43 -3.00 1.06 1.40
N ALA A 44 -2.51 1.99 2.24
CA ALA A 44 -3.03 2.17 3.60
C ALA A 44 -4.52 2.55 3.64
N ASP A 45 -4.95 3.41 2.72
CA ASP A 45 -6.35 3.87 2.64
C ASP A 45 -7.27 2.72 2.21
N LEU A 46 -6.84 1.90 1.23
CA LEU A 46 -7.57 0.70 0.82
C LEU A 46 -7.70 -0.32 1.96
N ALA A 47 -6.61 -0.56 2.70
CA ALA A 47 -6.64 -1.44 3.88
C ALA A 47 -7.63 -0.92 4.93
N ARG A 48 -7.66 0.39 5.20
CA ARG A 48 -8.61 1.01 6.13
C ARG A 48 -10.06 0.86 5.67
N GLN A 49 -10.33 1.01 4.37
CA GLN A 49 -11.67 0.84 3.82
C GLN A 49 -12.18 -0.60 3.97
N GLN A 50 -11.27 -1.59 3.94
CA GLN A 50 -11.61 -2.98 4.22
C GLN A 50 -11.67 -3.32 5.72
N GLY A 51 -11.32 -2.39 6.62
CA GLY A 51 -11.26 -2.65 8.07
C GLY A 51 -9.96 -3.31 8.53
N TYR A 52 -8.94 -3.39 7.67
CA TYR A 52 -7.61 -3.88 8.01
C TYR A 52 -6.74 -2.78 8.63
N GLU A 53 -7.17 -2.22 9.76
CA GLU A 53 -6.46 -1.13 10.44
C GLU A 53 -5.01 -1.46 10.74
N MET A 54 -4.70 -2.70 11.18
CA MET A 54 -3.32 -3.11 11.45
C MET A 54 -2.41 -2.98 10.21
N ILE A 55 -2.95 -3.29 9.02
CA ILE A 55 -2.21 -3.20 7.76
C ILE A 55 -2.10 -1.75 7.32
N ALA A 56 -3.18 -0.98 7.46
CA ALA A 56 -3.18 0.44 7.19
C ALA A 56 -2.14 1.16 8.05
N THR A 57 -2.09 0.89 9.36
CA THR A 57 -1.08 1.43 10.27
C THR A 57 0.32 0.99 9.85
N LEU A 58 0.55 -0.27 9.52
CA LEU A 58 1.87 -0.74 9.03
C LEU A 58 2.34 0.02 7.79
N LEU A 59 1.45 0.19 6.82
CA LEU A 59 1.71 0.93 5.59
C LEU A 59 1.94 2.41 5.88
N GLU A 60 1.11 3.02 6.73
CA GLU A 60 1.21 4.42 7.14
C GLU A 60 2.53 4.68 7.89
N THR A 61 2.93 3.76 8.77
CA THR A 61 4.23 3.83 9.46
C THR A 61 5.38 3.78 8.45
N ALA A 62 5.25 2.98 7.38
CA ALA A 62 6.25 2.90 6.32
C ALA A 62 6.32 4.18 5.46
N THR A 63 5.19 4.83 5.15
CA THR A 63 5.20 6.14 4.46
C THR A 63 5.77 7.24 5.35
N ILE A 64 5.39 7.32 6.63
CA ILE A 64 5.90 8.34 7.56
C ILE A 64 7.40 8.12 7.84
N SER A 65 7.87 6.87 7.80
CA SER A 65 9.30 6.53 7.94
C SER A 65 10.14 6.84 6.69
N GLN A 66 9.54 7.32 5.62
CA GLN A 66 10.23 7.90 4.47
C GLN A 66 10.05 9.43 4.46
N PRO A 67 10.61 10.19 5.42
CA PRO A 67 10.48 11.64 5.42
C PRO A 67 11.36 12.34 4.36
N GLU A 68 12.14 11.62 3.55
CA GLU A 68 13.10 12.24 2.63
C GLU A 68 13.17 11.56 1.25
N ARG A 69 12.40 12.07 0.29
CA ARG A 69 12.87 12.19 -1.09
C ARG A 69 12.50 13.59 -1.58
N ARG A 70 13.39 14.52 -1.21
CA ARG A 70 13.54 15.86 -1.79
C ARG A 70 13.88 15.77 -3.27
#